data_AF-W2WMW8-F1
#
_entry.id   AF-W2WMW8-F1
#
_cell.length_a   1.000
_cell.length_b   1.000
_cell.length_c   1.000
_cell.angle_alpha   90.00
_cell.angle_beta   90.00
_cell.angle_gamma   90.00
#
_symmetry.space_group_name_H-M   'P 1'
#
loop_
_entity.id
_entity.type
_entity.pdbx_description
1 polymer ?
#
loop_
_entity_poly.entity_id
_entity_poly.type
_entity_poly.pdbx_seq_one_letter_code
_entity_poly.pdbx_strand_id
1 'polypeptide(L)'
;MKTWLTERYPSTVASDALVVPLPKEAILGFFGHICRPAHVCDRDNVDSKDMPHPPLSASCVWGYRSALVDLYHNKLLEIGKLVDTELRRVLDGYEKVIKNLKKRGLMNIREGKHQLKASGYEMLALKLMTIVPEKRGQSWATVQFGWSYFVIMWNLMSRSDSVDTIMLQHNEWTDDCLVIEEQGHKGDQTGAEKFGKHVYANPYEPSQCAILSLAVHLFCCPERLVGGKQQLFIGDDNKNRFGRMLRRVISGLTDDEIDILSCKPTDIGTHSLRKGSSSYALGQVNGPTPVSVYLQMGQSLGKLKDRYIHFGEGADQLCGRMIAGLPFNSERFAVLPPHFPPTVTDPMTSEYWNDLCITSNFYVTH
;
A
#
# COMPACT_ATOMS: atom_id res chain seq x y z
N MET A 1 15.59 -8.35 19.34
CA MET A 1 16.85 -7.87 19.96
C MET A 1 16.73 -7.76 21.46
N LYS A 2 15.85 -6.92 22.01
CA LYS A 2 15.64 -6.78 23.47
C LYS A 2 15.52 -8.11 24.21
N THR A 3 14.55 -8.97 23.84
CA THR A 3 14.36 -10.29 24.47
C THR A 3 15.64 -11.12 24.49
N TRP A 4 16.34 -11.20 23.36
CA TRP A 4 17.60 -11.94 23.24
C TRP A 4 18.72 -11.34 24.11
N LEU A 5 18.79 -10.00 24.18
CA LEU A 5 19.76 -9.30 25.02
C LEU A 5 19.45 -9.45 26.51
N THR A 6 18.18 -9.43 26.93
CA THR A 6 17.79 -9.69 28.33
C THR A 6 18.30 -11.05 28.81
N GLU A 7 18.24 -12.07 27.95
CA GLU A 7 18.69 -13.42 28.28
C GLU A 7 20.23 -13.58 28.28
N ARG A 8 20.93 -12.93 27.35
CA ARG A 8 22.37 -13.18 27.08
C ARG A 8 23.30 -12.09 27.59
N TYR A 9 22.81 -10.87 27.69
CA TYR A 9 23.55 -9.67 28.09
C TYR A 9 22.64 -8.80 28.98
N PRO A 10 22.17 -9.28 30.15
CA PRO A 10 21.13 -8.61 30.94
C PRO A 10 21.50 -7.18 31.34
N SER A 11 22.79 -6.88 31.53
CA SER A 11 23.30 -5.53 31.80
C SER A 11 23.03 -4.50 30.69
N THR A 12 22.67 -4.97 29.49
CA THR A 12 22.35 -4.11 28.33
C THR A 12 20.87 -3.75 28.24
N VAL A 13 20.04 -4.19 29.20
CA VAL A 13 18.61 -3.90 29.25
C VAL A 13 18.26 -3.37 30.63
N ALA A 14 17.69 -2.17 30.69
CA ALA A 14 17.23 -1.54 31.92
C ALA A 14 15.84 -0.93 31.71
N SER A 15 14.91 -1.19 32.64
CA SER A 15 13.55 -0.65 32.61
C SER A 15 12.85 -0.81 31.24
N ASP A 16 12.96 -2.01 30.67
CA ASP A 16 12.40 -2.38 29.36
C ASP A 16 12.99 -1.63 28.14
N ALA A 17 14.07 -0.89 28.33
CA ALA A 17 14.81 -0.18 27.29
C ALA A 17 16.23 -0.75 27.09
N LEU A 18 16.77 -0.62 25.89
CA LEU A 18 18.16 -0.95 25.60
C LEU A 18 19.09 0.14 26.13
N VAL A 19 20.11 -0.27 26.88
CA VAL A 19 21.17 0.60 27.38
C VAL A 19 22.31 0.59 26.37
N VAL A 20 22.46 1.72 25.66
CA VAL A 20 23.56 1.95 24.73
C VAL A 20 24.69 2.75 25.43
N PRO A 21 25.96 2.57 25.05
CA PRO A 21 26.46 1.72 23.97
C PRO A 21 26.44 0.23 24.33
N LEU A 22 25.99 -0.59 23.38
CA LEU A 22 26.06 -2.04 23.49
C LEU A 22 27.50 -2.53 23.30
N PRO A 23 27.92 -3.57 24.05
CA PRO A 23 29.17 -4.27 23.77
C PRO A 23 29.20 -4.81 22.34
N LYS A 24 30.37 -4.77 21.70
CA LYS A 24 30.60 -5.35 20.37
C LYS A 24 30.06 -6.78 20.27
N GLU A 25 30.31 -7.57 21.30
CA GLU A 25 29.97 -9.00 21.34
C GLU A 25 28.46 -9.21 21.43
N ALA A 26 27.74 -8.29 22.08
CA ALA A 26 26.29 -8.30 22.11
C ALA A 26 25.68 -7.97 20.74
N ILE A 27 26.26 -7.00 20.03
CA ILE A 27 25.82 -6.64 18.67
C ILE A 27 26.09 -7.82 17.72
N LEU A 28 27.34 -8.25 17.58
CA LEU A 28 27.71 -9.32 16.65
C LEU A 28 27.03 -10.64 17.02
N GLY A 29 26.90 -10.95 18.31
CA GLY A 29 26.18 -12.14 18.79
C GLY A 29 24.70 -12.14 18.41
N PHE A 30 24.02 -10.99 18.52
CA PHE A 30 22.62 -10.88 18.10
C PHE A 30 22.46 -11.10 16.59
N PHE A 31 23.30 -10.45 15.77
CA PHE A 31 23.27 -10.63 14.32
C PHE A 31 23.63 -12.06 13.91
N GLY A 32 24.64 -12.67 14.54
CA GLY A 32 24.96 -14.08 14.35
C GLY A 32 23.79 -15.00 14.70
N HIS A 33 23.06 -14.71 15.78
CA HIS A 33 21.88 -15.48 16.18
C HIS A 33 20.75 -15.42 15.14
N ILE A 34 20.39 -14.24 14.65
CA ILE A 34 19.29 -14.10 13.66
C ILE A 34 19.71 -14.59 12.27
N CYS A 35 21.00 -14.59 11.95
CA CYS A 35 21.52 -15.12 10.69
C CYS A 35 21.67 -16.65 10.71
N ARG A 36 21.79 -17.27 11.90
CA ARG A 36 22.04 -18.71 12.08
C ARG A 36 21.13 -19.63 11.27
N PRO A 37 19.80 -19.42 11.19
CA PRO A 37 18.94 -20.32 10.43
C PRO A 37 19.33 -20.46 8.96
N ALA A 38 19.78 -19.37 8.31
CA ALA A 38 20.23 -19.42 6.91
C ALA A 38 21.48 -20.30 6.74
N HIS A 39 22.44 -20.17 7.66
CA HIS A 39 23.65 -20.99 7.64
C HIS A 39 23.36 -22.47 7.89
N VAL A 40 22.36 -22.78 8.73
CA VAL A 40 21.90 -24.16 8.94
C VAL A 40 21.27 -24.71 7.66
N CYS A 41 20.36 -23.97 7.02
CA CYS A 41 19.80 -24.38 5.71
C CYS A 41 20.89 -24.63 4.68
N ASP A 42 21.89 -23.74 4.61
CA ASP A 42 22.95 -23.81 3.59
C ASP A 42 23.87 -25.01 3.82
N ARG A 43 24.26 -25.24 5.08
CA ARG A 43 25.09 -26.37 5.50
C ARG A 43 24.37 -27.72 5.32
N ASP A 44 23.13 -27.80 5.79
CA ASP A 44 22.38 -29.07 5.87
C ASP A 44 21.57 -29.35 4.60
N ASN A 45 21.57 -28.43 3.62
CA ASN A 45 20.80 -28.52 2.37
C ASN A 45 19.29 -28.72 2.61
N VAL A 46 18.74 -28.02 3.59
CA VAL A 46 17.33 -28.10 3.99
C VAL A 46 16.56 -26.92 3.39
N ASP A 47 15.35 -27.16 2.88
CA ASP A 47 14.47 -26.08 2.42
C ASP A 47 14.08 -25.20 3.62
N SER A 48 14.19 -23.89 3.45
CA SER A 48 13.76 -22.88 4.40
C SER A 48 12.36 -23.09 4.97
N LYS A 49 11.44 -23.70 4.21
CA LYS A 49 10.06 -23.96 4.61
C LYS A 49 9.92 -25.08 5.63
N ASP A 50 10.87 -26.00 5.68
CA ASP A 50 10.87 -27.15 6.57
C ASP A 50 11.51 -26.80 7.94
N MET A 51 12.07 -25.60 8.06
CA MET A 51 12.69 -25.13 9.30
C MET A 51 11.64 -24.63 10.30
N PRO A 52 11.76 -24.97 11.60
CA PRO A 52 10.93 -24.40 12.66
C PRO A 52 11.01 -22.87 12.71
N HIS A 53 12.19 -22.33 12.41
CA HIS A 53 12.46 -20.91 12.31
C HIS A 53 13.10 -20.62 10.96
N PRO A 54 12.33 -20.23 9.93
CA PRO A 54 12.85 -19.99 8.62
C PRO A 54 13.86 -18.82 8.63
N PRO A 55 14.87 -18.84 7.74
CA PRO A 55 15.78 -17.73 7.53
C PRO A 55 15.04 -16.40 7.29
N LEU A 56 15.50 -15.33 7.92
CA LEU A 56 15.06 -13.98 7.60
C LEU A 56 15.54 -13.58 6.20
N SER A 57 14.87 -12.61 5.57
CA SER A 57 15.40 -12.01 4.36
C SER A 57 16.62 -11.14 4.66
N ALA A 58 17.53 -10.99 3.69
CA ALA A 58 18.65 -10.06 3.80
C ALA A 58 18.17 -8.64 4.12
N SER A 59 17.10 -8.20 3.46
CA SER A 59 16.45 -6.90 3.69
C SER A 59 15.96 -6.73 5.13
N CYS A 60 15.40 -7.78 5.75
CA CYS A 60 14.96 -7.75 7.14
C CYS A 60 16.14 -7.61 8.11
N VAL A 61 17.23 -8.34 7.88
CA VAL A 61 18.44 -8.25 8.72
C VAL A 61 19.10 -6.87 8.61
N TRP A 62 19.17 -6.29 7.41
CA TRP A 62 19.59 -4.87 7.25
C TRP A 62 18.65 -3.90 7.95
N GLY A 63 17.35 -4.19 8.01
CA GLY A 63 16.37 -3.46 8.80
C GLY A 63 16.72 -3.44 10.29
N TYR A 64 17.12 -4.57 10.88
CA TYR A 64 17.61 -4.62 12.26
C TYR A 64 18.85 -3.75 12.47
N ARG A 65 19.81 -3.72 11.52
CA ARG A 65 20.97 -2.81 11.61
C ARG A 65 20.53 -1.35 11.56
N SER A 66 19.59 -1.02 10.67
CA SER A 66 19.10 0.35 10.52
C SER A 66 18.41 0.82 11.80
N ALA A 67 17.59 -0.05 12.42
CA ALA A 67 16.97 0.23 13.72
C ALA A 67 17.99 0.38 14.85
N LEU A 68 19.08 -0.40 14.83
CA LEU A 68 20.18 -0.25 15.80
C LEU A 68 20.90 1.09 15.64
N VAL A 69 21.18 1.51 14.40
CA VAL A 69 21.80 2.82 14.12
C VAL A 69 20.88 3.95 14.58
N ASP A 70 19.58 3.85 14.29
CA ASP A 70 18.58 4.83 14.71
C ASP A 70 18.50 4.95 16.24
N LEU A 71 18.52 3.83 16.97
CA LEU A 71 18.59 3.81 18.43
C LEU A 71 19.80 4.60 18.97
N TYR A 72 20.97 4.44 18.34
CA TYR A 72 22.18 5.17 18.73
C TYR A 72 22.04 6.66 18.44
N HIS A 73 21.58 7.04 17.25
CA HIS A 73 21.36 8.43 16.88
C HIS A 73 20.34 9.13 17.80
N ASN A 74 19.25 8.46 18.19
CA ASN A 74 18.25 8.97 19.14
C ASN A 74 18.83 9.22 20.54
N LYS A 75 20.00 8.65 20.85
CA LYS A 75 20.76 8.90 22.08
C LYS A 75 21.98 9.79 21.85
N LEU A 76 22.07 10.43 20.68
CA LEU A 76 23.19 11.27 20.25
C LEU A 76 24.54 10.53 20.29
N LEU A 77 24.52 9.23 20.00
CA LEU A 77 25.69 8.36 19.93
C LEU A 77 25.87 7.81 18.50
N GLU A 78 27.08 7.36 18.20
CA GLU A 78 27.40 6.61 16.99
C GLU A 78 27.90 5.20 17.34
N ILE A 79 27.64 4.24 16.45
CA ILE A 79 28.28 2.92 16.54
C ILE A 79 29.76 3.10 16.20
N GLY A 80 30.65 2.60 17.06
CA GLY A 80 32.10 2.69 16.84
C GLY A 80 32.50 2.13 15.47
N LYS A 81 33.34 2.86 14.72
CA LYS A 81 33.71 2.56 13.33
C LYS A 81 34.15 1.12 13.08
N LEU A 82 34.94 0.55 14.00
CA LEU A 82 35.41 -0.83 13.90
C LEU A 82 34.24 -1.83 13.99
N VAL A 83 33.33 -1.63 14.96
CA VAL A 83 32.15 -2.48 15.16
C VAL A 83 31.21 -2.38 13.96
N ASP A 84 30.98 -1.17 13.43
CA ASP A 84 30.13 -0.99 12.24
C ASP A 84 30.73 -1.69 11.01
N THR A 85 32.05 -1.62 10.84
CA THR A 85 32.76 -2.29 9.74
C THR A 85 32.62 -3.81 9.84
N GLU A 86 32.81 -4.37 11.03
CA GLU A 86 32.65 -5.81 11.25
C GLU A 86 31.19 -6.26 11.06
N LEU A 87 30.23 -5.48 11.58
CA LEU A 87 28.81 -5.76 11.39
C LEU A 87 28.45 -5.77 9.90
N ARG A 88 28.90 -4.78 9.12
CA ARG A 88 28.67 -4.76 7.66
C ARG A 88 29.23 -6.01 6.98
N ARG A 89 30.45 -6.45 7.33
CA ARG A 89 31.01 -7.69 6.77
C ARG A 89 30.16 -8.92 7.06
N VAL A 90 29.57 -9.01 8.25
CA VAL A 90 28.63 -10.10 8.60
C VAL A 90 27.38 -10.04 7.71
N LEU A 91 26.82 -8.85 7.51
CA LEU A 91 25.64 -8.65 6.67
C LEU A 91 25.91 -8.95 5.19
N ASP A 92 27.04 -8.50 4.66
CA ASP A 92 27.48 -8.78 3.29
C ASP A 92 27.72 -10.29 3.09
N GLY A 93 28.28 -10.96 4.10
CA GLY A 93 28.43 -12.42 4.11
C GLY A 93 27.08 -13.13 4.11
N TYR A 94 26.13 -12.65 4.91
CA TYR A 94 24.78 -13.18 4.97
C TYR A 94 24.03 -13.06 3.65
N GLU A 95 24.16 -11.92 2.94
CA GLU A 95 23.57 -11.75 1.60
C GLU A 95 24.04 -12.82 0.61
N LYS A 96 25.33 -13.20 0.66
CA LYS A 96 25.87 -14.27 -0.18
C LYS A 96 25.23 -15.62 0.14
N VAL A 97 25.02 -15.92 1.43
CA VAL A 97 24.34 -17.15 1.87
C VAL A 97 22.89 -17.17 1.37
N ILE A 98 22.14 -16.08 1.58
CA ILE A 98 20.76 -15.96 1.09
C ILE A 98 20.71 -16.13 -0.43
N LYS A 99 21.64 -15.53 -1.17
CA LYS A 99 21.75 -15.69 -2.63
C LYS A 99 22.00 -17.16 -3.02
N ASN A 100 22.85 -17.87 -2.31
CA ASN A 100 23.13 -19.29 -2.56
C ASN A 100 21.90 -20.18 -2.27
N LEU A 101 21.20 -19.94 -1.17
CA LEU A 101 19.96 -20.64 -0.84
C LEU A 101 18.91 -20.46 -1.95
N LYS A 102 18.72 -19.22 -2.42
CA LYS A 102 17.81 -18.92 -3.54
C LYS A 102 18.25 -19.62 -4.83
N LYS A 103 19.55 -19.64 -5.14
CA LYS A 103 20.11 -20.31 -6.33
C LYS A 103 19.89 -21.82 -6.30
N ARG A 104 19.97 -22.44 -5.12
CA ARG A 104 19.74 -23.88 -4.89
C ARG A 104 18.26 -24.26 -4.79
N GLY A 105 17.35 -23.28 -4.85
CA GLY A 105 15.92 -23.51 -4.66
C GLY A 105 15.50 -23.80 -3.21
N LEU A 106 16.41 -23.62 -2.24
CA LEU A 106 16.15 -23.85 -0.82
C LEU A 106 15.48 -22.65 -0.13
N MET A 107 15.28 -21.55 -0.85
CA MET A 107 14.61 -20.36 -0.36
C MET A 107 13.86 -19.67 -1.51
N ASN A 108 12.73 -19.04 -1.20
CA ASN A 108 11.97 -18.29 -2.18
C ASN A 108 12.83 -17.20 -2.85
N ILE A 109 12.81 -17.19 -4.19
CA ILE A 109 13.63 -16.27 -5.00
C ILE A 109 13.22 -14.81 -4.79
N ARG A 110 11.91 -14.56 -4.75
CA ARG A 110 11.32 -13.22 -4.67
C ARG A 110 10.97 -12.88 -3.23
N GLU A 111 11.20 -11.62 -2.87
CA GLU A 111 10.80 -11.04 -1.59
C GLU A 111 9.62 -10.06 -1.79
N GLY A 112 8.69 -10.06 -0.85
CA GLY A 112 7.51 -9.20 -0.89
C GLY A 112 6.41 -9.67 -1.83
N LYS A 113 5.40 -8.83 -2.01
CA LYS A 113 4.20 -9.14 -2.80
C LYS A 113 4.43 -9.01 -4.30
N HIS A 114 3.79 -9.88 -5.09
CA HIS A 114 3.80 -9.83 -6.55
C HIS A 114 2.96 -8.65 -7.06
N GLN A 115 3.25 -8.13 -8.24
CA GLN A 115 2.37 -7.16 -8.89
C GLN A 115 1.04 -7.84 -9.28
N LEU A 116 -0.08 -7.16 -9.05
CA LEU A 116 -1.37 -7.64 -9.54
C LEU A 116 -1.50 -7.27 -11.02
N LYS A 117 -1.72 -8.26 -11.89
CA LYS A 117 -1.98 -8.00 -13.31
C LYS A 117 -3.37 -7.36 -13.49
N ALA A 118 -3.59 -6.68 -14.62
CA ALA A 118 -4.88 -6.10 -14.97
C ALA A 118 -6.02 -7.13 -14.84
N SER A 119 -5.91 -8.28 -15.50
CA SER A 119 -6.92 -9.36 -15.40
C SER A 119 -7.26 -9.78 -13.95
N GLY A 120 -6.25 -9.85 -13.08
CA GLY A 120 -6.45 -10.13 -11.66
C GLY A 120 -7.09 -8.97 -10.90
N TYR A 121 -6.79 -7.72 -11.28
CA TYR A 121 -7.46 -6.53 -10.76
C TYR A 121 -8.94 -6.50 -11.17
N GLU A 122 -9.25 -6.71 -12.45
CA GLU A 122 -10.62 -6.75 -12.98
C GLU A 122 -11.47 -7.79 -12.23
N MET A 123 -10.96 -9.03 -12.13
CA MET A 123 -11.65 -10.12 -11.43
C MET A 123 -11.87 -9.82 -9.94
N LEU A 124 -10.84 -9.34 -9.23
CA LEU A 124 -10.95 -9.05 -7.80
C LEU A 124 -11.84 -7.83 -7.53
N ALA A 125 -11.82 -6.82 -8.39
CA ALA A 125 -12.69 -5.65 -8.30
C ALA A 125 -14.16 -6.06 -8.43
N LEU A 126 -14.49 -6.88 -9.43
CA LEU A 126 -15.83 -7.44 -9.61
C LEU A 126 -16.24 -8.27 -8.39
N LYS A 127 -15.39 -9.18 -7.92
CA LYS A 127 -15.69 -9.99 -6.73
C LYS A 127 -15.97 -9.14 -5.50
N LEU A 128 -15.15 -8.11 -5.26
CA LEU A 128 -15.33 -7.20 -4.12
C LEU A 128 -16.63 -6.39 -4.22
N MET A 129 -16.96 -5.93 -5.42
CA MET A 129 -18.21 -5.20 -5.68
C MET A 129 -19.45 -6.06 -5.42
N THR A 130 -19.39 -7.35 -5.79
CA THR A 130 -20.55 -8.27 -5.71
C THR A 130 -20.64 -9.05 -4.39
N ILE A 131 -19.82 -8.74 -3.38
CA ILE A 131 -19.89 -9.45 -2.09
C ILE A 131 -21.23 -9.15 -1.42
N VAL A 132 -21.98 -10.20 -1.13
CA VAL A 132 -23.16 -10.13 -0.27
C VAL A 132 -22.74 -10.37 1.19
N PRO A 133 -23.12 -9.50 2.14
CA PRO A 133 -22.79 -9.69 3.55
C PRO A 133 -23.64 -10.80 4.17
N GLU A 134 -23.13 -12.04 4.18
CA GLU A 134 -23.84 -13.22 4.72
C GLU A 134 -23.45 -13.59 6.16
N LYS A 135 -22.27 -13.15 6.62
CA LYS A 135 -21.73 -13.52 7.94
C LYS A 135 -21.95 -12.43 8.98
N ARG A 136 -22.18 -12.85 10.24
CA ARG A 136 -22.26 -11.95 11.40
C ARG A 136 -21.01 -11.04 11.46
N GLY A 137 -21.22 -9.73 11.44
CA GLY A 137 -20.15 -8.72 11.43
C GLY A 137 -19.73 -8.21 10.04
N GLN A 138 -20.31 -8.72 8.95
CA GLN A 138 -20.26 -8.07 7.64
C GLN A 138 -21.56 -7.29 7.46
N SER A 139 -21.47 -5.96 7.35
CA SER A 139 -22.56 -5.11 6.88
C SER A 139 -22.33 -4.73 5.42
N TRP A 140 -23.34 -4.16 4.77
CA TRP A 140 -23.18 -3.53 3.46
C TRP A 140 -22.04 -2.49 3.47
N ALA A 141 -22.01 -1.61 4.49
CA ALA A 141 -20.91 -0.66 4.68
C ALA A 141 -19.52 -1.34 4.73
N THR A 142 -19.41 -2.51 5.38
CA THR A 142 -18.14 -3.25 5.44
C THR A 142 -17.70 -3.75 4.06
N VAL A 143 -18.61 -4.33 3.27
CA VAL A 143 -18.24 -4.88 1.94
C VAL A 143 -17.97 -3.77 0.93
N GLN A 144 -18.77 -2.69 0.94
CA GLN A 144 -18.57 -1.52 0.09
C GLN A 144 -17.26 -0.79 0.40
N PHE A 145 -16.88 -0.69 1.67
CA PHE A 145 -15.55 -0.22 2.06
C PHE A 145 -14.44 -1.04 1.39
N GLY A 146 -14.55 -2.38 1.38
CA GLY A 146 -13.52 -3.24 0.81
C GLY A 146 -13.32 -3.02 -0.69
N TRP A 147 -14.42 -2.85 -1.42
CA TRP A 147 -14.40 -2.54 -2.84
C TRP A 147 -13.84 -1.14 -3.13
N SER A 148 -14.39 -0.12 -2.47
CA SER A 148 -13.96 1.27 -2.63
C SER A 148 -12.48 1.46 -2.31
N TYR A 149 -12.02 0.89 -1.19
CA TYR A 149 -10.61 0.94 -0.80
C TYR A 149 -9.69 0.24 -1.82
N PHE A 150 -10.12 -0.90 -2.38
CA PHE A 150 -9.37 -1.63 -3.41
C PHE A 150 -9.18 -0.81 -4.68
N VAL A 151 -10.28 -0.26 -5.21
CA VAL A 151 -10.29 0.52 -6.45
C VAL A 151 -9.53 1.83 -6.28
N ILE A 152 -9.71 2.53 -5.15
CA ILE A 152 -9.01 3.78 -4.87
C ILE A 152 -7.51 3.55 -4.72
N MET A 153 -7.10 2.48 -4.05
CA MET A 153 -5.67 2.20 -3.89
C MET A 153 -4.97 1.86 -5.22
N TRP A 154 -5.70 1.25 -6.17
CA TRP A 154 -5.22 1.05 -7.55
C TRP A 154 -5.07 2.39 -8.29
N ASN A 155 -6.14 3.20 -8.31
CA ASN A 155 -6.20 4.46 -9.04
C ASN A 155 -5.30 5.56 -8.48
N LEU A 156 -4.95 5.54 -7.19
CA LEU A 156 -3.96 6.47 -6.64
C LEU A 156 -2.52 5.96 -6.76
N MET A 157 -2.32 4.70 -7.19
CA MET A 157 -1.03 4.01 -7.11
C MET A 157 -0.36 4.10 -5.72
N SER A 158 -1.18 4.13 -4.67
CA SER A 158 -0.75 4.54 -3.35
C SER A 158 -0.44 3.39 -2.41
N ARG A 159 0.26 3.69 -1.32
CA ARG A 159 0.40 2.74 -0.21
C ARG A 159 -0.90 2.73 0.58
N SER A 160 -1.21 1.59 1.18
CA SER A 160 -2.37 1.48 2.07
C SER A 160 -2.31 2.49 3.21
N ASP A 161 -1.11 2.78 3.75
CA ASP A 161 -0.95 3.81 4.78
C ASP A 161 -1.39 5.20 4.30
N SER A 162 -1.07 5.57 3.04
CA SER A 162 -1.46 6.86 2.48
C SER A 162 -2.98 6.93 2.30
N VAL A 163 -3.59 5.87 1.76
CA VAL A 163 -5.05 5.77 1.56
C VAL A 163 -5.84 5.81 2.88
N ASP A 164 -5.31 5.18 3.93
CA ASP A 164 -5.90 5.17 5.29
C ASP A 164 -6.00 6.58 5.91
N THR A 165 -5.14 7.51 5.47
CA THR A 165 -5.07 8.88 6.00
C THR A 165 -5.84 9.92 5.17
N ILE A 166 -6.49 9.51 4.08
CA ILE A 166 -7.23 10.45 3.22
C ILE A 166 -8.44 11.00 3.99
N MET A 167 -8.56 12.32 3.99
CA MET A 167 -9.70 13.05 4.51
C MET A 167 -10.56 13.54 3.34
N LEU A 168 -11.86 13.76 3.57
CA LEU A 168 -12.76 14.30 2.56
C LEU A 168 -12.31 15.69 2.08
N GLN A 169 -11.68 16.48 2.95
CA GLN A 169 -11.13 17.79 2.61
C GLN A 169 -9.93 17.71 1.65
N HIS A 170 -9.37 16.53 1.41
CA HIS A 170 -8.29 16.35 0.44
C HIS A 170 -8.80 16.12 -0.98
N ASN A 171 -10.12 16.05 -1.15
CA ASN A 171 -10.77 15.74 -2.42
C ASN A 171 -11.31 17.03 -3.02
N GLU A 172 -10.95 17.31 -4.26
CA GLU A 172 -11.45 18.44 -5.04
C GLU A 172 -11.91 17.95 -6.41
N TRP A 173 -12.97 18.53 -6.97
CA TRP A 173 -13.37 18.27 -8.35
C TRP A 173 -12.75 19.31 -9.26
N THR A 174 -12.06 18.86 -10.30
CA THR A 174 -11.44 19.72 -11.30
C THR A 174 -11.81 19.19 -12.68
N ASP A 175 -12.48 20.03 -13.46
CA ASP A 175 -13.06 19.69 -14.76
C ASP A 175 -13.90 18.40 -14.70
N ASP A 176 -13.42 17.31 -15.29
CA ASP A 176 -14.14 16.04 -15.42
C ASP A 176 -13.61 14.92 -14.51
N CYS A 177 -12.80 15.26 -13.51
CA CYS A 177 -12.17 14.28 -12.62
C CYS A 177 -12.13 14.72 -11.16
N LEU A 178 -11.89 13.74 -10.29
CA LEU A 178 -11.65 13.96 -8.86
C LEU A 178 -10.16 14.03 -8.62
N VAL A 179 -9.69 15.11 -8.01
CA VAL A 179 -8.31 15.29 -7.57
C VAL A 179 -8.23 14.92 -6.09
N ILE A 180 -7.34 13.99 -5.75
CA ILE A 180 -7.10 13.57 -4.36
C ILE A 180 -5.68 13.93 -3.94
N GLU A 181 -5.55 14.80 -2.94
CA GLU A 181 -4.27 15.19 -2.37
C GLU A 181 -3.84 14.31 -1.19
N GLU A 182 -2.76 13.56 -1.36
CA GLU A 182 -2.16 12.82 -0.25
C GLU A 182 -1.24 13.72 0.58
N GLN A 183 -1.50 13.83 1.89
CA GLN A 183 -0.68 14.63 2.80
C GLN A 183 0.61 13.88 3.16
N GLY A 184 1.60 13.99 2.28
CA GLY A 184 2.93 13.40 2.44
C GLY A 184 3.03 11.95 1.93
N HIS A 185 4.24 11.55 1.56
CA HIS A 185 4.55 10.18 1.18
C HIS A 185 5.97 9.83 1.60
N LYS A 186 6.37 8.55 1.55
CA LYS A 186 7.71 8.13 2.01
C LYS A 186 8.88 8.89 1.34
N GLY A 187 8.67 9.47 0.16
CA GLY A 187 9.66 10.29 -0.56
C GLY A 187 9.71 11.75 -0.12
N ASP A 188 8.61 12.26 0.47
CA ASP A 188 8.52 13.59 1.08
C ASP A 188 7.74 13.47 2.41
N GLN A 189 8.47 13.23 3.49
CA GLN A 189 7.92 13.15 4.84
C GLN A 189 7.51 14.52 5.39
N THR A 190 7.93 15.61 4.75
CA THR A 190 7.60 16.98 5.16
C THR A 190 6.29 17.47 4.53
N GLY A 191 5.84 16.82 3.45
CA GLY A 191 4.64 17.22 2.71
C GLY A 191 4.78 18.60 2.08
N ALA A 192 6.01 19.01 1.74
CA ALA A 192 6.32 20.28 1.14
C ALA A 192 6.02 20.28 -0.37
N GLU A 193 6.11 19.12 -1.03
CA GLU A 193 5.67 18.90 -2.39
C GLU A 193 4.35 18.12 -2.39
N LYS A 194 3.24 18.87 -2.52
CA LYS A 194 1.90 18.30 -2.65
C LYS A 194 1.48 18.41 -4.11
N PHE A 195 1.07 17.30 -4.69
CA PHE A 195 0.36 17.28 -5.95
C PHE A 195 -0.85 16.37 -5.82
N GLY A 196 -1.99 16.88 -6.28
CA GLY A 196 -3.23 16.12 -6.35
C GLY A 196 -3.16 15.08 -7.46
N LYS A 197 -3.70 13.90 -7.19
CA LYS A 197 -3.77 12.80 -8.14
C LYS A 197 -5.11 12.82 -8.85
N HIS A 198 -5.10 12.87 -10.18
CA HIS A 198 -6.33 12.88 -10.97
C HIS A 198 -6.92 11.47 -11.08
N VAL A 199 -8.14 11.31 -10.58
CA VAL A 199 -8.91 10.07 -10.53
C VAL A 199 -10.13 10.21 -11.42
N TYR A 200 -10.27 9.31 -12.39
CA TYR A 200 -11.32 9.37 -13.41
C TYR A 200 -12.40 8.32 -13.18
N ALA A 201 -13.61 8.60 -13.66
CA ALA A 201 -14.65 7.60 -13.76
C ALA A 201 -14.36 6.61 -14.90
N ASN A 202 -14.76 5.36 -14.71
CA ASN A 202 -14.82 4.37 -15.79
C ASN A 202 -16.29 3.95 -16.01
N PRO A 203 -17.02 4.59 -16.93
CA PRO A 203 -18.42 4.26 -17.19
C PRO A 203 -18.60 2.91 -17.90
N TYR A 204 -17.53 2.36 -18.50
CA TYR A 204 -17.59 1.12 -19.27
C TYR A 204 -17.44 -0.12 -18.40
N GLU A 205 -16.78 0.02 -17.25
CA GLU A 205 -16.52 -1.07 -16.32
C GLU A 205 -16.80 -0.63 -14.88
N PRO A 206 -18.07 -0.71 -14.44
CA PRO A 206 -18.50 -0.20 -13.13
C PRO A 206 -17.71 -0.78 -11.97
N SER A 207 -17.28 -2.04 -12.05
CA SER A 207 -16.53 -2.71 -10.96
C SER A 207 -15.17 -2.07 -10.69
N GLN A 208 -14.59 -1.36 -11.66
CA GLN A 208 -13.28 -0.71 -11.55
C GLN A 208 -13.39 0.82 -11.43
N CYS A 209 -14.61 1.36 -11.48
CA CYS A 209 -14.84 2.79 -11.48
C CYS A 209 -14.62 3.38 -10.08
N ALA A 210 -13.54 4.14 -9.91
CA ALA A 210 -13.21 4.77 -8.63
C ALA A 210 -14.30 5.71 -8.14
N ILE A 211 -14.84 6.54 -9.01
CA ILE A 211 -15.89 7.51 -8.68
C ILE A 211 -17.16 6.80 -8.21
N LEU A 212 -17.60 5.74 -8.91
CA LEU A 212 -18.76 4.96 -8.49
C LEU A 212 -18.52 4.28 -7.14
N SER A 213 -17.36 3.64 -6.96
CA SER A 213 -17.02 2.95 -5.71
C SER A 213 -16.94 3.91 -4.52
N LEU A 214 -16.49 5.15 -4.74
CA LEU A 214 -16.48 6.20 -3.73
C LEU A 214 -17.89 6.67 -3.39
N ALA A 215 -18.70 6.97 -4.40
CA ALA A 215 -20.09 7.38 -4.20
C ALA A 215 -20.84 6.34 -3.37
N VAL A 216 -20.79 5.06 -3.77
CA VAL A 216 -21.45 3.97 -3.03
C VAL A 216 -20.94 3.88 -1.60
N HIS A 217 -19.62 3.95 -1.37
CA HIS A 217 -19.06 3.94 -0.02
C HIS A 217 -19.54 5.11 0.83
N LEU A 218 -19.56 6.33 0.28
CA LEU A 218 -20.01 7.53 1.00
C LEU A 218 -21.49 7.44 1.37
N PHE A 219 -22.36 7.02 0.44
CA PHE A 219 -23.79 6.86 0.71
C PHE A 219 -24.10 5.70 1.66
N CYS A 220 -23.26 4.66 1.70
CA CYS A 220 -23.40 3.55 2.65
C CYS A 220 -22.82 3.84 4.05
N CYS A 221 -22.14 4.97 4.25
CA CYS A 221 -21.50 5.35 5.51
C CYS A 221 -21.95 6.76 5.97
N PRO A 222 -23.24 6.94 6.36
CA PRO A 222 -23.79 8.25 6.71
C PRO A 222 -23.33 8.79 8.07
N GLU A 223 -22.77 7.93 8.94
CA GLU A 223 -22.36 8.28 10.30
C GLU A 223 -21.09 9.13 10.32
N ARG A 224 -21.22 10.42 10.00
CA ARG A 224 -20.16 11.42 10.11
C ARG A 224 -20.53 12.41 11.21
N LEU A 225 -19.71 12.47 12.25
CA LEU A 225 -19.91 13.42 13.34
C LEU A 225 -19.62 14.84 12.84
N VAL A 226 -20.58 15.75 13.06
CA VAL A 226 -20.38 17.19 12.83
C VAL A 226 -19.23 17.68 13.72
N GLY A 227 -18.24 18.35 13.11
CA GLY A 227 -17.01 18.79 13.80
C GLY A 227 -16.01 17.66 14.10
N GLY A 228 -16.31 16.41 13.75
CA GLY A 228 -15.39 15.28 13.84
C GLY A 228 -14.42 15.20 12.65
N LYS A 229 -13.44 14.29 12.73
CA LYS A 229 -12.54 13.99 11.61
C LYS A 229 -13.35 13.48 10.43
N GLN A 230 -13.24 14.15 9.28
CA GLN A 230 -13.93 13.78 8.06
C GLN A 230 -13.09 12.80 7.23
N GLN A 231 -12.74 11.64 7.80
CA GLN A 231 -11.96 10.63 7.09
C GLN A 231 -12.74 10.08 5.89
N LEU A 232 -12.09 9.89 4.75
CA LEU A 232 -12.72 9.25 3.58
C LEU A 232 -13.20 7.85 3.95
N PHE A 233 -12.33 7.07 4.59
CA PHE A 233 -12.63 5.76 5.15
C PHE A 233 -12.73 5.84 6.67
N ILE A 234 -13.94 5.64 7.20
CA ILE A 234 -14.23 5.78 8.64
C ILE A 234 -13.66 4.59 9.42
N GLY A 235 -13.08 4.92 10.58
CA GLY A 235 -12.54 3.98 11.55
C GLY A 235 -11.02 4.02 11.63
N ASP A 236 -10.50 3.27 12.60
CA ASP A 236 -9.07 3.05 12.77
C ASP A 236 -8.66 1.72 12.12
N ASP A 237 -7.37 1.55 11.86
CA ASP A 237 -6.81 0.28 11.36
C ASP A 237 -7.31 -0.11 9.94
N ASN A 238 -7.76 0.84 9.11
CA ASN A 238 -8.41 0.48 7.83
C ASN A 238 -7.47 -0.28 6.90
N LYS A 239 -6.17 0.02 6.91
CA LYS A 239 -5.18 -0.74 6.13
C LYS A 239 -5.16 -2.23 6.45
N ASN A 240 -5.25 -2.59 7.73
CA ASN A 240 -5.21 -3.98 8.16
C ASN A 240 -6.59 -4.62 8.02
N ARG A 241 -7.67 -3.85 8.26
CA ARG A 241 -9.05 -4.25 7.95
C ARG A 241 -9.19 -4.64 6.48
N PHE A 242 -8.76 -3.77 5.57
CA PHE A 242 -8.71 -4.05 4.14
C PHE A 242 -7.82 -5.25 3.83
N GLY A 243 -6.60 -5.31 4.40
CA GLY A 243 -5.71 -6.47 4.22
C GLY A 243 -6.30 -7.80 4.70
N ARG A 244 -7.14 -7.81 5.75
CA ARG A 244 -7.90 -8.99 6.20
C ARG A 244 -9.01 -9.34 5.20
N MET A 245 -9.74 -8.36 4.70
CA MET A 245 -10.79 -8.57 3.70
C MET A 245 -10.23 -9.11 2.38
N LEU A 246 -9.19 -8.49 1.85
CA LEU A 246 -8.53 -8.93 0.61
C LEU A 246 -8.02 -10.37 0.74
N ARG A 247 -7.38 -10.72 1.87
CA ARG A 247 -6.97 -12.11 2.13
C ARG A 247 -8.14 -13.08 2.13
N ARG A 248 -9.29 -12.72 2.73
CA ARG A 248 -10.49 -13.56 2.74
C ARG A 248 -11.01 -13.82 1.32
N VAL A 249 -11.06 -12.78 0.48
CA VAL A 249 -11.49 -12.92 -0.93
C VAL A 249 -10.52 -13.83 -1.69
N ILE A 250 -9.22 -13.60 -1.54
CA ILE A 250 -8.18 -14.40 -2.19
C ILE A 250 -8.22 -15.87 -1.74
N SER A 251 -8.48 -16.13 -0.46
CA SER A 251 -8.61 -17.50 0.06
C SER A 251 -9.88 -18.22 -0.41
N GLY A 252 -10.84 -17.49 -0.98
CA GLY A 252 -12.09 -18.05 -1.52
C GLY A 252 -12.12 -18.14 -3.05
N LEU A 253 -10.99 -17.93 -3.72
CA LEU A 253 -10.90 -18.06 -5.18
C LEU A 253 -10.95 -19.53 -5.59
N THR A 254 -11.56 -19.80 -6.75
CA THR A 254 -11.48 -21.11 -7.41
C THR A 254 -10.12 -21.31 -8.09
N ASP A 255 -9.79 -22.54 -8.48
CA ASP A 255 -8.53 -22.82 -9.19
C ASP A 255 -8.42 -22.02 -10.50
N ASP A 256 -9.50 -21.92 -11.28
CA ASP A 256 -9.54 -21.10 -12.51
C ASP A 256 -9.27 -19.61 -12.22
N GLU A 257 -9.79 -19.09 -11.11
CA GLU A 257 -9.57 -17.70 -10.70
C GLU A 257 -8.16 -17.45 -10.17
N ILE A 258 -7.55 -18.46 -9.54
CA ILE A 258 -6.15 -18.43 -9.14
C ILE A 258 -5.25 -18.37 -10.39
N ASP A 259 -5.60 -19.08 -11.46
CA ASP A 259 -4.87 -19.02 -12.72
C ASP A 259 -4.90 -17.61 -13.34
N ILE A 260 -6.03 -16.90 -13.23
CA ILE A 260 -6.15 -15.49 -13.66
C ILE A 260 -5.14 -14.58 -12.91
N LEU A 261 -4.86 -14.84 -11.63
CA LEU A 261 -3.84 -14.09 -10.87
C LEU A 261 -2.43 -14.30 -11.45
N SER A 262 -2.19 -15.42 -12.15
CA SER A 262 -0.89 -15.82 -12.70
C SER A 262 0.25 -15.85 -11.67
N CYS A 263 -0.10 -16.01 -10.39
CA CYS A 263 0.85 -16.10 -9.29
C CYS A 263 0.17 -16.78 -8.08
N LYS A 264 0.96 -17.11 -7.06
CA LYS A 264 0.40 -17.76 -5.87
C LYS A 264 -0.50 -16.77 -5.12
N PRO A 265 -1.66 -17.20 -4.61
CA PRO A 265 -2.55 -16.36 -3.81
C PRO A 265 -1.85 -15.67 -2.63
N THR A 266 -0.89 -16.37 -2.01
CA THR A 266 -0.07 -15.86 -0.90
C THR A 266 0.87 -14.72 -1.29
N ASP A 267 1.18 -14.57 -2.58
CA ASP A 267 2.02 -13.50 -3.11
C ASP A 267 1.22 -12.22 -3.41
N ILE A 268 -0.12 -12.27 -3.36
CA ILE A 268 -0.98 -11.10 -3.48
C ILE A 268 -1.22 -10.47 -2.09
N GLY A 269 -1.30 -9.15 -2.06
CA GLY A 269 -1.62 -8.35 -0.87
C GLY A 269 -1.84 -6.89 -1.24
N THR A 270 -1.95 -6.02 -0.23
CA THR A 270 -2.21 -4.58 -0.47
C THR A 270 -1.17 -3.98 -1.42
N HIS A 271 0.13 -4.19 -1.16
CA HIS A 271 1.20 -3.71 -2.06
C HIS A 271 1.14 -4.21 -3.51
N SER A 272 0.42 -5.29 -3.80
CA SER A 272 0.23 -5.79 -5.17
C SER A 272 -0.54 -4.81 -6.05
N LEU A 273 -1.48 -4.04 -5.47
CA LEU A 273 -2.27 -3.04 -6.18
C LEU A 273 -1.36 -1.93 -6.72
N ARG A 274 -0.57 -1.30 -5.84
CA ARG A 274 0.40 -0.26 -6.23
C ARG A 274 1.43 -0.74 -7.26
N LYS A 275 1.97 -1.96 -7.08
CA LYS A 275 2.90 -2.54 -8.06
C LYS A 275 2.19 -2.85 -9.37
N GLY A 276 0.95 -3.30 -9.31
CA GLY A 276 0.11 -3.66 -10.44
C GLY A 276 -0.23 -2.45 -11.29
N SER A 277 -0.81 -1.40 -10.68
CA SER A 277 -1.23 -0.18 -11.40
C SER A 277 -0.05 0.53 -12.06
N SER A 278 1.08 0.66 -11.35
CA SER A 278 2.30 1.23 -11.95
C SER A 278 2.85 0.38 -13.09
N SER A 279 2.91 -0.95 -12.94
CA SER A 279 3.37 -1.85 -14.02
C SER A 279 2.42 -1.85 -15.21
N TYR A 280 1.11 -1.71 -14.96
CA TYR A 280 0.10 -1.61 -15.99
C TYR A 280 0.27 -0.32 -16.81
N ALA A 281 0.42 0.83 -16.15
CA ALA A 281 0.64 2.11 -16.81
C ALA A 281 1.97 2.14 -17.61
N LEU A 282 3.05 1.62 -17.01
CA LEU A 282 4.36 1.52 -17.67
C LEU A 282 4.38 0.51 -18.83
N GLY A 283 3.45 -0.43 -18.85
CA GLY A 283 3.33 -1.45 -19.88
C GLY A 283 2.58 -0.99 -21.13
N GLN A 284 1.94 0.18 -21.10
CA GLN A 284 1.18 0.68 -22.25
C GLN A 284 2.09 1.30 -23.31
N VAL A 285 1.85 0.94 -24.57
CA VAL A 285 2.50 1.59 -25.72
C VAL A 285 1.99 3.03 -25.81
N ASN A 286 2.91 4.00 -25.89
CA ASN A 286 2.63 5.44 -25.83
C ASN A 286 1.97 5.91 -24.51
N GLY A 287 2.11 5.14 -23.43
CA GLY A 287 1.65 5.53 -22.11
C GLY A 287 2.46 6.65 -21.45
N PRO A 288 2.13 7.00 -20.19
CA PRO A 288 2.86 8.02 -19.44
C PRO A 288 4.34 7.63 -19.28
N THR A 289 5.20 8.65 -19.23
CA THR A 289 6.64 8.39 -19.06
C THR A 289 6.91 7.72 -17.71
N PRO A 290 8.00 6.94 -17.58
CA PRO A 290 8.34 6.33 -16.29
C PRO A 290 8.50 7.35 -15.17
N VAL A 291 9.00 8.55 -15.49
CA VAL A 291 9.13 9.65 -14.56
C VAL A 291 7.76 10.08 -14.04
N SER A 292 6.79 10.30 -14.92
CA SER A 292 5.42 10.67 -14.55
C SER A 292 4.75 9.62 -13.66
N VAL A 293 4.93 8.33 -13.98
CA VAL A 293 4.41 7.23 -13.13
C VAL A 293 5.08 7.21 -11.76
N TYR A 294 6.39 7.41 -11.67
CA TYR A 294 7.10 7.45 -10.38
C TYR A 294 6.69 8.65 -9.53
N LEU A 295 6.48 9.80 -10.14
CA LEU A 295 5.90 10.97 -9.48
C LEU A 295 4.48 10.65 -9.01
N GLN A 296 3.62 10.05 -9.84
CA GLN A 296 2.26 9.65 -9.42
C GLN A 296 2.29 8.65 -8.24
N MET A 297 3.29 7.77 -8.20
CA MET A 297 3.51 6.88 -7.07
C MET A 297 4.01 7.61 -5.81
N GLY A 298 4.38 8.88 -5.84
CA GLY A 298 5.07 9.55 -4.74
C GLY A 298 6.41 8.89 -4.44
N GLN A 299 7.20 8.63 -5.48
CA GLN A 299 8.54 8.08 -5.38
C GLN A 299 9.58 9.15 -5.71
N SER A 300 10.58 9.33 -4.84
CA SER A 300 11.74 10.18 -5.12
C SER A 300 12.50 9.65 -6.34
N LEU A 301 12.84 10.56 -7.25
CA LEU A 301 13.69 10.33 -8.41
C LEU A 301 15.18 10.49 -8.05
N GLY A 302 15.47 10.85 -6.80
CA GLY A 302 16.79 11.03 -6.21
C GLY A 302 17.21 12.50 -6.15
N LYS A 303 18.16 12.79 -5.25
CA LYS A 303 18.58 14.15 -4.85
C LYS A 303 18.80 15.16 -5.99
N LEU A 304 19.31 14.72 -7.14
CA LEU A 304 19.53 15.61 -8.27
C LEU A 304 18.25 15.84 -9.07
N LYS A 305 17.55 14.77 -9.43
CA LYS A 305 16.39 14.81 -10.32
C LYS A 305 15.18 15.48 -9.68
N ASP A 306 14.98 15.26 -8.39
CA ASP A 306 13.89 15.89 -7.61
C ASP A 306 13.96 17.43 -7.63
N ARG A 307 15.13 18.03 -7.92
CA ARG A 307 15.30 19.49 -7.99
C ARG A 307 14.92 20.13 -9.33
N TYR A 308 14.72 19.33 -10.38
CA TYR A 308 14.50 19.83 -11.75
C TYR A 308 13.26 19.24 -12.41
N ILE A 309 12.82 18.08 -11.95
CA ILE A 309 11.69 17.37 -12.51
C ILE A 309 10.53 17.51 -11.55
N HIS A 310 9.57 18.35 -11.94
CA HIS A 310 8.36 18.58 -11.18
C HIS A 310 7.19 17.79 -11.77
N PHE A 311 6.15 17.65 -10.96
CA PHE A 311 4.88 17.10 -11.38
C PHE A 311 4.32 17.87 -12.58
N GLY A 312 3.93 17.14 -13.63
CA GLY A 312 3.34 17.70 -14.84
C GLY A 312 1.90 17.24 -14.96
N GLU A 313 0.96 18.17 -14.83
CA GLU A 313 -0.49 17.91 -14.74
C GLU A 313 -1.00 17.06 -15.91
N GLY A 314 -0.70 17.42 -17.16
CA GLY A 314 -1.16 16.66 -18.32
C GLY A 314 -0.64 15.20 -18.37
N ALA A 315 0.56 14.94 -17.83
CA ALA A 315 1.08 13.57 -17.76
C ALA A 315 0.39 12.77 -16.64
N ASP A 316 -0.03 13.42 -15.56
CA ASP A 316 -0.84 12.80 -14.53
C ASP A 316 -2.26 12.51 -14.99
N GLN A 317 -2.91 13.46 -15.66
CA GLN A 317 -4.23 13.28 -16.24
C GLN A 317 -4.26 12.09 -17.22
N LEU A 318 -3.24 11.98 -18.08
CA LEU A 318 -3.05 10.82 -18.94
C LEU A 318 -2.91 9.52 -18.13
N CYS A 319 -2.08 9.54 -17.08
CA CYS A 319 -1.85 8.39 -16.20
C CYS A 319 -3.14 7.96 -15.47
N GLY A 320 -3.90 8.93 -14.94
CA GLY A 320 -5.16 8.76 -14.22
C GLY A 320 -6.24 8.10 -15.09
N ARG A 321 -6.43 8.59 -16.33
CA ARG A 321 -7.36 7.96 -17.27
C ARG A 321 -6.95 6.53 -17.61
N MET A 322 -5.65 6.30 -17.79
CA MET A 322 -5.12 4.99 -18.11
C MET A 322 -5.35 3.99 -16.97
N ILE A 323 -5.00 4.32 -15.73
CA ILE A 323 -5.21 3.42 -14.59
C ILE A 323 -6.67 3.23 -14.19
N ALA A 324 -7.54 4.17 -14.55
CA ALA A 324 -8.99 3.97 -14.47
C ALA A 324 -9.48 2.85 -15.41
N GLY A 325 -8.63 2.38 -16.33
CA GLY A 325 -8.95 1.32 -17.29
C GLY A 325 -9.66 1.84 -18.54
N LEU A 326 -9.55 3.14 -18.83
CA LEU A 326 -10.14 3.72 -20.03
C LEU A 326 -9.35 3.29 -21.29
N PRO A 327 -10.04 3.03 -22.41
CA PRO A 327 -9.42 2.46 -23.62
C PRO A 327 -8.55 3.49 -24.35
N PHE A 328 -7.25 3.51 -24.05
CA PHE A 328 -6.28 4.51 -24.52
C PHE A 328 -6.28 4.76 -26.04
N ASN A 329 -6.42 3.73 -26.87
CA ASN A 329 -6.42 3.85 -28.34
C ASN A 329 -7.82 4.09 -28.94
N SER A 330 -8.74 4.66 -28.17
CA SER A 330 -10.12 4.92 -28.58
C SER A 330 -10.54 6.33 -28.20
N GLU A 331 -11.47 6.92 -28.94
CA GLU A 331 -12.17 8.16 -28.55
C GLU A 331 -12.81 8.07 -27.16
N ARG A 332 -13.15 6.85 -26.75
CA ARG A 332 -13.68 6.52 -25.42
C ARG A 332 -12.69 6.78 -24.28
N PHE A 333 -11.41 7.05 -24.57
CA PHE A 333 -10.42 7.43 -23.56
C PHE A 333 -10.76 8.76 -22.88
N ALA A 334 -11.34 9.69 -23.64
CA ALA A 334 -11.71 11.02 -23.17
C ALA A 334 -13.17 11.09 -22.68
N VAL A 335 -13.77 9.96 -22.32
CA VAL A 335 -15.16 9.92 -21.84
C VAL A 335 -15.33 10.77 -20.59
N LEU A 336 -16.45 11.50 -20.53
CA LEU A 336 -16.88 12.25 -19.36
C LEU A 336 -17.44 11.30 -18.28
N PRO A 337 -17.37 11.66 -16.99
CA PRO A 337 -18.00 10.87 -15.94
C PRO A 337 -19.51 10.75 -16.16
N PRO A 338 -20.16 9.67 -15.67
CA PRO A 338 -21.62 9.60 -15.66
C PRO A 338 -22.21 10.78 -14.90
N HIS A 339 -23.19 11.44 -15.51
CA HIS A 339 -23.96 12.52 -14.88
C HIS A 339 -25.40 12.08 -14.65
N PHE A 340 -25.95 12.47 -13.52
CA PHE A 340 -27.39 12.40 -13.31
C PHE A 340 -28.08 13.44 -14.20
N PRO A 341 -29.18 13.09 -14.89
CA PRO A 341 -29.94 14.07 -15.66
C PRO A 341 -30.59 15.11 -14.72
N PRO A 342 -30.96 16.30 -15.22
CA PRO A 342 -31.67 17.32 -14.44
C PRO A 342 -32.88 16.78 -13.68
N THR A 343 -33.61 15.84 -14.27
CA THR A 343 -34.77 15.19 -13.63
C THR A 343 -34.44 14.46 -12.32
N VAL A 344 -33.17 14.08 -12.11
CA VAL A 344 -32.67 13.48 -10.88
C VAL A 344 -31.97 14.51 -9.99
N THR A 345 -31.23 15.47 -10.56
CA THR A 345 -30.47 16.45 -9.76
C THR A 345 -31.31 17.63 -9.28
N ASP A 346 -32.27 18.11 -10.05
CA ASP A 346 -33.16 19.21 -9.69
C ASP A 346 -33.92 18.96 -8.37
N PRO A 347 -34.44 17.74 -8.11
CA PRO A 347 -35.04 17.46 -6.82
C PRO A 347 -34.03 17.26 -5.69
N MET A 348 -32.72 17.09 -5.93
CA MET A 348 -31.69 16.85 -4.88
C MET A 348 -31.34 18.10 -4.05
N THR A 349 -32.35 18.83 -3.60
CA THR A 349 -32.21 19.97 -2.69
C THR A 349 -31.81 19.51 -1.28
N SER A 350 -31.36 20.43 -0.43
CA SER A 350 -31.15 20.12 0.99
C SER A 350 -32.41 19.55 1.66
N GLU A 351 -33.60 20.01 1.25
CA GLU A 351 -34.89 19.50 1.74
C GLU A 351 -35.10 18.03 1.33
N TYR A 352 -34.87 17.69 0.06
CA TYR A 352 -34.93 16.31 -0.42
C TYR A 352 -33.97 15.38 0.30
N TRP A 353 -32.73 15.82 0.55
CA TRP A 353 -31.77 15.02 1.31
C TRP A 353 -32.17 14.88 2.78
N ASN A 354 -32.76 15.89 3.39
CA ASN A 354 -33.31 15.79 4.74
C ASN A 354 -34.47 14.79 4.81
N ASP A 355 -35.30 14.72 3.78
CA ASP A 355 -36.42 13.77 3.68
C ASP A 355 -35.97 12.33 3.43
N LEU A 356 -34.88 12.12 2.67
CA LEU A 356 -34.32 10.80 2.40
C LEU A 356 -33.44 10.28 3.54
N CYS A 357 -32.70 11.18 4.18
CA CYS A 357 -31.74 10.87 5.22
C CYS A 357 -32.24 11.33 6.59
N ILE A 358 -33.46 10.90 6.96
CA ILE A 358 -34.20 11.26 8.19
C ILE A 358 -33.36 11.10 9.48
N THR A 359 -32.25 10.36 9.44
CA THR A 359 -31.35 10.11 10.59
C THR A 359 -29.96 10.74 10.51
N SER A 360 -29.62 11.50 9.47
CA SER A 360 -28.31 12.16 9.38
C SER A 360 -28.48 13.63 8.98
N ASN A 361 -28.33 14.51 9.97
CA ASN A 361 -28.16 15.96 9.79
C ASN A 361 -26.91 16.26 8.95
N PHE A 362 -27.00 16.11 7.63
CA PHE A 362 -26.00 16.61 6.69
C PHE A 362 -26.26 18.11 6.51
N TYR A 363 -25.66 18.92 7.38
CA TYR A 363 -25.52 20.35 7.11
C TYR A 363 -24.44 20.54 6.05
N VAL A 364 -24.88 20.65 4.79
CA VAL A 364 -24.07 21.20 3.70
C VAL A 364 -23.78 22.66 4.08
N THR A 365 -22.52 22.98 4.35
CA THR A 365 -22.06 24.37 4.46
C THR A 365 -21.45 24.76 3.12
N HIS A 366 -21.90 25.90 2.61
CA HIS A 366 -21.55 26.49 1.32
C HIS A 366 -20.07 26.70 1.09
#